data_AF-A0A6H0WIR8-F1
#
_entry.id   AF-A0A6H0WIR8-F1
#
_cell.length_a   1.000
_cell.length_b   1.000
_cell.length_c   1.000
_cell.angle_alpha   90.00
_cell.angle_beta   90.00
_cell.angle_gamma   90.00
#
_symmetry.space_group_name_H-M   'P 1'
#
loop_
_entity.id
_entity.type
_entity.pdbx_description
1 polymer ?
#
loop_
_entity_poly.entity_id
_entity_poly.type
_entity_poly.pdbx_seq_one_letter_code
_entity_poly.pdbx_strand_id
1 'polypeptide(L)' 'MKKKLDDVWTVVYKDHDEEPIAFSYYSKTDAEIAKLTIEKSNGTKLVNEKEEVVGHIHLDWVYLIQGRLIKN' A
#
# COMPACT_ATOMS: atom_id res chain seq x y z
N MET A 1 22.57 16.94 -20.60
CA MET A 1 22.43 16.41 -19.23
C MET A 1 21.76 15.04 -19.29
N LYS A 2 22.32 14.00 -18.66
CA LYS A 2 21.62 12.71 -18.55
C LYS A 2 20.55 12.84 -17.46
N LYS A 3 19.28 12.61 -17.82
CA LYS A 3 18.19 12.52 -16.83
C LYS A 3 18.51 11.38 -15.87
N LYS A 4 18.43 11.64 -14.56
CA LYS A 4 18.56 10.59 -13.55
C LYS A 4 17.25 9.81 -13.50
N LEU A 5 17.36 8.48 -13.54
CA LEU A 5 16.23 7.55 -13.43
C LEU A 5 16.40 6.80 -12.12
N ASP A 6 15.41 6.91 -11.25
CA ASP A 6 15.33 6.11 -10.02
C ASP A 6 14.19 5.11 -10.17
N ASP A 7 14.42 3.85 -9.83
CA ASP A 7 13.34 2.86 -9.75
C ASP A 7 12.44 3.22 -8.54
N VAL A 8 11.12 3.09 -8.75
CA VAL A 8 10.10 3.36 -7.74
C VAL A 8 9.13 2.20 -7.71
N TRP A 9 8.79 1.73 -6.52
CA TRP A 9 7.82 0.68 -6.30
C TRP A 9 6.60 1.27 -5.62
N THR A 10 5.42 1.14 -6.23
CA THR A 10 4.18 1.69 -5.68
C THR A 10 3.25 0.56 -5.28
N VAL A 11 2.92 0.49 -3.99
CA VAL A 11 1.87 -0.39 -3.48
C VAL A 11 0.55 0.35 -3.65
N VAL A 12 -0.42 -0.28 -4.32
CA VAL A 12 -1.78 0.26 -4.50
C VAL A 12 -2.77 -0.76 -3.98
N TYR A 13 -3.74 -0.36 -3.18
CA TYR A 13 -4.77 -1.26 -2.67
C TYR A 13 -6.14 -0.58 -2.63
N LYS A 14 -7.18 -1.41 -2.55
CA LYS A 14 -8.57 -1.01 -2.41
C LYS A 14 -9.18 -1.74 -1.22
N ASP A 15 -9.53 -0.99 -0.18
CA ASP A 15 -10.50 -1.44 0.83
C ASP A 15 -11.91 -1.25 0.25
N HIS A 16 -12.85 -2.14 0.56
CA HIS A 16 -14.16 -2.26 -0.06
C HIS A 16 -14.93 -0.94 -0.13
N ASP A 17 -14.91 -0.20 0.97
CA ASP A 17 -15.71 1.01 1.16
C ASP A 17 -14.91 2.30 0.92
N GLU A 18 -13.61 2.20 0.64
CA GLU A 18 -12.72 3.35 0.43
C GLU A 18 -12.28 3.49 -1.03
N GLU A 19 -11.81 4.68 -1.40
CA GLU A 19 -11.13 4.89 -2.68
C GLU A 19 -9.76 4.17 -2.70
N PRO A 20 -9.23 3.78 -3.87
CA PRO A 20 -7.90 3.21 -3.95
C PRO A 20 -6.82 4.13 -3.37
N ILE A 21 -5.92 3.55 -2.57
CA ILE A 21 -4.81 4.26 -1.93
C ILE A 21 -3.49 3.76 -2.52
N ALA A 22 -2.52 4.67 -2.71
CA ALA A 22 -1.22 4.37 -3.26
C ALA A 22 -0.07 4.92 -2.40
N PHE A 23 0.96 4.10 -2.17
CA PHE A 23 2.19 4.48 -1.47
C PHE A 23 3.42 4.08 -2.29
N SER A 24 4.34 5.01 -2.49
CA SER A 24 5.55 4.81 -3.29
C SER A 24 6.81 4.68 -2.42
N TYR A 25 7.70 3.79 -2.80
CA TYR A 25 8.94 3.43 -2.12
C TYR A 25 10.11 3.44 -3.11
N TYR A 26 11.29 3.81 -2.63
CA TYR A 26 12.56 3.69 -3.38
C TYR A 26 13.34 2.40 -3.05
N SER A 27 12.81 1.58 -2.14
CA SER A 27 13.34 0.26 -1.77
C SER A 27 12.31 -0.80 -2.17
N LYS A 28 12.73 -1.75 -3.00
CA LYS A 28 11.89 -2.89 -3.38
C LYS A 28 11.45 -3.68 -2.15
N THR A 29 12.39 -3.95 -1.24
CA THR A 29 12.14 -4.73 -0.02
C THR A 29 11.09 -4.05 0.86
N ASP A 30 11.17 -2.73 1.04
CA ASP A 30 10.20 -2.00 1.86
C ASP A 30 8.80 -2.03 1.23
N ALA A 31 8.72 -1.93 -0.09
CA ALA A 31 7.46 -2.03 -0.82
C ALA A 31 6.84 -3.44 -0.72
N GLU A 32 7.66 -4.49 -0.80
CA GLU A 32 7.21 -5.88 -0.62
C GLU A 32 6.72 -6.13 0.81
N ILE A 33 7.43 -5.60 1.83
CA ILE A 33 7.01 -5.68 3.23
C ILE A 33 5.69 -4.93 3.43
N ALA A 34 5.56 -3.72 2.88
CA ALA A 34 4.33 -2.93 2.97
C ALA A 34 3.14 -3.67 2.33
N LYS A 35 3.32 -4.20 1.11
CA LYS A 35 2.30 -5.02 0.44
C LYS A 35 1.89 -6.20 1.29
N LEU A 36 2.85 -6.98 1.81
CA LEU A 36 2.55 -8.16 2.62
C LEU A 36 1.84 -7.79 3.93
N THR A 37 2.20 -6.65 4.52
CA THR A 37 1.56 -6.15 5.74
C THR A 37 0.10 -5.79 5.49
N ILE A 38 -0.19 -5.10 4.37
CA ILE A 38 -1.55 -4.77 3.95
C ILE A 38 -2.33 -6.06 3.64
N GLU A 39 -1.78 -6.99 2.86
CA GLU A 39 -2.47 -8.26 2.57
C GLU A 39 -2.84 -9.04 3.84
N LYS A 40 -1.97 -9.03 4.85
CA LYS A 40 -2.21 -9.67 6.14
C LYS A 40 -3.22 -8.93 7.02
N SER A 41 -3.49 -7.65 6.77
CA SER A 41 -4.47 -6.90 7.54
C SER A 41 -5.91 -7.20 7.10
N ASN A 42 -6.12 -7.88 5.98
CA ASN A 42 -7.46 -8.23 5.52
C ASN A 42 -8.23 -9.06 6.56
N GLY A 43 -9.46 -8.67 6.86
CA GLY A 43 -10.31 -9.29 7.89
C GLY A 43 -10.00 -8.84 9.32
N THR A 44 -9.00 -7.98 9.55
CA THR A 44 -8.67 -7.45 10.88
C THR A 44 -9.82 -6.61 11.42
N LYS A 45 -10.15 -6.79 12.71
CA LYS A 45 -11.15 -6.01 13.43
C LYS A 45 -10.59 -4.63 13.77
N LEU A 46 -11.34 -3.59 13.43
CA LEU A 46 -11.07 -2.23 13.89
C LEU A 46 -11.79 -2.05 15.23
N VAL A 47 -11.04 -1.68 16.27
CA VAL A 47 -11.56 -1.45 17.62
C VAL A 47 -11.38 0.01 18.02
N ASN A 48 -12.37 0.56 18.73
CA ASN A 48 -12.27 1.91 19.29
C ASN A 48 -11.54 1.90 20.66
N GLU A 49 -11.41 3.07 21.28
CA GLU A 49 -10.77 3.23 22.61
C GLU A 49 -11.45 2.46 23.75
N LYS A 50 -12.69 2.00 23.53
CA LYS A 50 -13.47 1.20 24.50
C LYS A 50 -13.43 -0.31 24.20
N GLU A 51 -12.53 -0.74 23.30
CA GLU A 51 -12.40 -2.13 22.83
C GLU A 51 -13.62 -2.67 22.05
N GLU A 52 -14.52 -1.78 21.59
CA GLU A 52 -15.68 -2.18 20.79
C GLU A 52 -15.28 -2.31 19.31
N VAL A 53 -15.77 -3.35 18.65
CA VAL A 53 -15.55 -3.53 17.20
C VAL A 53 -16.40 -2.52 16.43
N VAL A 54 -15.73 -1.63 15.70
CA VAL A 54 -16.36 -0.58 14.88
C VAL A 54 -16.30 -0.86 13.39
N GLY A 55 -15.58 -1.90 12.97
CA GLY A 55 -15.48 -2.29 11.57
C GLY A 55 -14.51 -3.44 11.34
N HIS A 56 -14.35 -3.79 10.07
CA HIS A 56 -13.39 -4.78 9.59
C HIS A 56 -12.71 -4.23 8.34
N ILE A 57 -11.42 -4.49 8.20
CA ILE A 57 -10.71 -4.24 6.94
C ILE A 57 -11.19 -5.28 5.91
N HIS A 58 -11.65 -4.85 4.74
CA HIS A 58 -12.03 -5.75 3.64
C HIS A 58 -11.34 -5.36 2.34
N LEU A 59 -10.21 -6.00 2.06
CA LEU A 59 -9.45 -5.68 0.84
C LEU A 59 -10.05 -6.38 -0.37
N ASP A 60 -10.42 -5.58 -1.38
CA ASP A 60 -10.82 -6.08 -2.71
C ASP A 60 -9.58 -6.56 -3.48
N TRP A 61 -8.48 -5.78 -3.44
CA TRP A 61 -7.23 -6.09 -4.12
C TRP A 61 -6.03 -5.30 -3.58
N VAL A 62 -4.82 -5.83 -3.80
CA VAL A 62 -3.53 -5.21 -3.49
C VAL A 62 -2.53 -5.51 -4.61
N TYR A 63 -1.87 -4.48 -5.14
CA TYR A 63 -0.89 -4.59 -6.21
C TYR A 63 0.43 -3.90 -5.86
N LEU A 64 1.52 -4.42 -6.44
CA LEU A 64 2.84 -3.80 -6.42
C LEU A 64 3.23 -3.46 -7.87
N ILE A 65 3.39 -2.18 -8.15
CA ILE A 65 3.70 -1.66 -9.48
C ILE A 65 5.13 -1.14 -9.47
N GLN A 66 5.98 -1.66 -10.37
CA GLN A 66 7.30 -1.10 -10.60
C GLN A 66 7.24 0.00 -11.66
N GLY A 67 7.76 1.18 -11.32
CA GLY A 67 7.88 2.33 -12.21
C GLY A 67 9.26 2.96 -12.13
N ARG A 68 9.43 4.09 -12.83
CA ARG A 68 10.65 4.90 -12.81
C ARG A 68 10.31 6.37 -12.64
N LEU A 69 11.00 7.03 -11.72
CA LEU A 69 10.94 8.48 -11.56
C LEU A 69 11.99 9.13 -12.45
N ILE A 70 11.54 10.03 -13.31
CA ILE A 70 12.41 10.84 -14.17
C ILE A 70 12.71 12.14 -13.44
N LYS A 71 13.96 12.32 -12.98
CA LYS A 71 14.42 13.58 -12.39
C LYS A 71 15.02 14.47 -13.47
N ASN A 72 14.59 15.73 -13.48
CA ASN A 72 15.14 16.79 -14.33
C ASN A 72 16.43 17.36 -13.73
#